data_AF-X1MYC0-F1
#
_entry.id   AF-X1MYC0-F1
#
_cell.length_a   1.000
_cell.length_b   1.000
_cell.length_c   1.000
_cell.angle_alpha   90.00
_cell.angle_beta   90.00
_cell.angle_gamma   90.00
#
_symmetry.space_group_name_H-M   'P 1'
#
loop_
_entity.id
_entity.type
_entity.pdbx_description
1 polymer ?
#
loop_
_entity_poly.entity_id
_entity_poly.type
_entity_poly.pdbx_seq_one_letter_code
_entity_poly.pdbx_strand_id
1 'polypeptide(L)'
;MFKMKIAIVTVWYNEEDLAPFFLKHYSYTDKIFLFLEATDKTKEICEQFPNVQVEDFIQPDGMDDILKVEKINQVVRELKGEFDWVYSVDADELIFPPKEYKDAKDFLFKQQKNSYNLVYTKIFQVYRHVTDEDLDINKPILAQRQHGDPDLTSFFNRSYIKPIP
;
A
#
# COMPACT_ATOMS: atom_id res chain seq x y z
N MET A 1 22.06 -6.36 15.99
CA MET A 1 21.47 -5.20 15.28
C MET A 1 19.96 -5.37 15.35
N PHE A 2 19.20 -4.41 15.87
CA PHE A 2 17.75 -4.52 15.94
C PHE A 2 17.19 -4.60 14.52
N LYS A 3 16.51 -5.70 14.18
CA LYS A 3 15.88 -5.86 12.86
C LYS A 3 14.45 -5.36 12.96
N MET A 4 14.19 -4.18 12.40
CA MET A 4 12.85 -3.60 12.34
C MET A 4 11.91 -4.50 11.53
N LYS A 5 10.76 -4.84 12.13
CA LYS A 5 9.70 -5.63 11.54
C LYS A 5 8.55 -4.76 11.07
N ILE A 6 8.15 -4.93 9.81
CA ILE A 6 7.05 -4.18 9.19
C ILE A 6 5.98 -5.16 8.72
N ALA A 7 4.73 -4.92 9.11
CA ALA A 7 3.57 -5.60 8.54
C ALA A 7 2.77 -4.64 7.64
N ILE A 8 1.99 -5.23 6.74
CA ILE A 8 0.95 -4.54 5.97
C ILE A 8 -0.38 -5.22 6.28
N VAL A 9 -1.43 -4.42 6.44
CA VAL A 9 -2.82 -4.87 6.46
C VAL A 9 -3.54 -4.18 5.30
N THR A 10 -4.18 -4.97 4.44
CA THR A 10 -4.82 -4.45 3.22
C THR A 10 -6.04 -5.30 2.83
N VAL A 11 -7.02 -4.68 2.15
CA VAL A 11 -8.29 -5.30 1.76
C VAL A 11 -8.54 -5.05 0.28
N TRP A 12 -8.67 -6.11 -0.52
CA TRP A 12 -8.71 -6.02 -1.99
C TRP A 12 -9.97 -6.65 -2.58
N TYR A 13 -10.34 -6.16 -3.77
CA TYR A 13 -11.37 -6.75 -4.61
C TYR A 13 -10.89 -6.82 -6.07
N ASN A 14 -10.67 -8.03 -6.61
CA ASN A 14 -10.25 -8.25 -8.01
C ASN A 14 -9.11 -7.32 -8.49
N GLU A 15 -7.90 -7.55 -8.00
CA GLU A 15 -6.71 -6.72 -8.23
C GLU A 15 -5.65 -7.42 -9.09
N GLU A 16 -6.04 -8.26 -10.06
CA GLU A 16 -5.07 -9.07 -10.83
C GLU A 16 -3.98 -8.24 -11.53
N ASP A 17 -4.33 -7.03 -11.98
CA ASP A 17 -3.43 -6.10 -12.67
C ASP A 17 -2.46 -5.40 -11.71
N LEU A 18 -2.90 -5.05 -10.50
CA LEU A 18 -2.13 -4.27 -9.52
C LEU A 18 -1.33 -5.15 -8.54
N ALA A 19 -1.83 -6.34 -8.23
CA ALA A 19 -1.22 -7.26 -7.27
C ALA A 19 0.28 -7.48 -7.52
N PRO A 20 0.75 -7.74 -8.76
CA PRO A 20 2.18 -7.95 -9.01
C PRO A 20 3.04 -6.73 -8.63
N PHE A 21 2.55 -5.50 -8.89
CA PHE A 21 3.29 -4.27 -8.60
C PHE A 21 3.33 -3.98 -7.10
N PHE A 22 2.20 -4.14 -6.42
CA PHE A 22 2.10 -3.97 -4.97
C PHE A 22 3.02 -4.95 -4.24
N LEU A 23 2.94 -6.23 -4.57
CA LEU A 23 3.70 -7.29 -3.91
C LEU A 23 5.21 -7.14 -4.15
N LYS A 24 5.61 -6.72 -5.35
CA LYS A 24 7.01 -6.39 -5.66
C LYS A 24 7.49 -5.18 -4.87
N HIS A 25 6.72 -4.09 -4.86
CA HIS A 25 7.06 -2.85 -4.14
C HIS A 25 7.25 -3.11 -2.65
N TYR A 26 6.34 -3.84 -2.02
CA TYR A 26 6.37 -4.15 -0.60
C TYR A 26 7.12 -5.43 -0.21
N SER A 27 7.90 -6.02 -1.13
CA SER A 27 8.70 -7.24 -0.85
C SER A 27 9.72 -7.10 0.29
N TYR A 28 10.00 -5.88 0.75
CA TYR A 28 10.88 -5.58 1.88
C TYR A 28 10.20 -5.72 3.26
N THR A 29 8.87 -5.85 3.31
CA THR A 29 8.10 -6.04 4.54
C THR A 29 8.14 -7.49 5.01
N ASP A 30 7.95 -7.69 6.31
CA ASP A 30 8.08 -9.01 6.92
C ASP A 30 6.79 -9.85 6.75
N LYS A 31 5.62 -9.21 6.68
CA LYS A 31 4.33 -9.88 6.44
C LYS A 31 3.31 -8.94 5.79
N ILE A 32 2.46 -9.49 4.92
CA ILE A 32 1.30 -8.83 4.33
C ILE A 32 0.07 -9.66 4.71
N PHE A 33 -0.85 -9.07 5.47
CA PHE A 33 -2.15 -9.63 5.80
C PHE A 33 -3.16 -9.07 4.79
N LEU A 34 -3.54 -9.91 3.84
CA LEU A 34 -4.42 -9.57 2.73
C LEU A 34 -5.80 -10.18 2.96
N PHE A 35 -6.81 -9.32 3.10
CA PHE A 35 -8.21 -9.72 3.09
C PHE A 35 -8.75 -9.57 1.67
N LEU A 36 -9.18 -10.67 1.07
CA LEU A 36 -9.44 -10.73 -0.35
C LEU A 36 -10.86 -11.20 -0.66
N GLU A 37 -11.53 -10.47 -1.53
CA GLU A 37 -12.65 -10.97 -2.31
C GLU A 37 -12.24 -11.00 -3.77
N ALA A 38 -12.08 -12.18 -4.37
CA ALA A 38 -11.63 -12.30 -5.74
C ALA A 38 -12.33 -13.42 -6.51
N THR A 39 -12.66 -13.12 -7.76
CA THR A 39 -13.14 -14.07 -8.77
C THR A 39 -12.19 -14.16 -9.97
N ASP A 40 -11.14 -13.34 -9.99
CA ASP A 40 -10.07 -13.29 -10.99
C ASP A 40 -8.79 -14.02 -10.50
N LYS A 41 -7.63 -13.75 -11.13
CA LYS A 41 -6.35 -14.37 -10.77
C LYS A 41 -5.66 -13.76 -9.55
N THR A 42 -6.25 -12.78 -8.86
CA THR A 42 -5.61 -12.07 -7.75
C THR A 42 -5.10 -13.03 -6.67
N LYS A 43 -5.93 -13.99 -6.26
CA LYS A 43 -5.58 -14.94 -5.21
C LYS A 43 -4.36 -15.79 -5.60
N GLU A 44 -4.36 -16.33 -6.81
CA GLU A 44 -3.26 -17.13 -7.35
C GLU A 44 -1.95 -16.32 -7.37
N ILE A 45 -1.99 -15.06 -7.81
CA ILE A 45 -0.83 -14.18 -7.84
C ILE A 45 -0.29 -13.93 -6.42
N CYS A 46 -1.17 -13.62 -5.47
CA CYS A 46 -0.79 -13.32 -4.09
C CYS A 46 -0.16 -14.51 -3.37
N GLU A 47 -0.69 -15.71 -3.57
CA GLU A 47 -0.20 -16.96 -2.94
C GLU A 47 1.21 -17.35 -3.40
N GLN A 48 1.72 -16.78 -4.50
CA GLN A 48 3.11 -16.98 -4.94
C GLN A 48 4.15 -16.25 -4.07
N PHE A 49 3.72 -15.30 -3.22
CA PHE A 49 4.62 -14.49 -2.41
C PHE A 49 4.69 -14.99 -0.96
N PRO A 50 5.88 -15.39 -0.46
CA PRO A 50 6.01 -16.09 0.82
C PRO A 50 5.70 -15.21 2.05
N ASN A 51 5.76 -13.88 1.91
CA ASN A 51 5.42 -12.93 2.97
C ASN A 51 3.92 -12.58 2.98
N VAL A 52 3.09 -13.13 2.08
CA VAL A 52 1.65 -12.86 2.03
C VAL A 52 0.89 -13.93 2.80
N GLN A 53 -0.14 -13.51 3.53
CA GLN A 53 -1.18 -14.36 4.07
C GLN A 53 -2.51 -13.85 3.53
N VAL A 54 -3.17 -14.68 2.73
CA VAL A 54 -4.48 -14.37 2.15
C VAL A 54 -5.56 -14.96 3.04
N GLU A 55 -6.55 -14.15 3.39
CA GLU A 55 -7.79 -14.55 4.06
C GLU A 55 -8.98 -14.10 3.21
N ASP A 56 -9.92 -14.99 2.95
CA ASP A 56 -11.12 -14.64 2.21
C ASP A 56 -11.98 -13.68 3.05
N PHE A 57 -12.38 -12.54 2.48
CA PHE A 57 -13.16 -11.51 3.14
C PHE A 57 -14.26 -11.01 2.21
N ILE A 58 -15.36 -11.76 2.19
CA ILE A 58 -16.50 -11.50 1.30
C ILE A 58 -17.44 -10.51 1.97
N GLN A 59 -17.77 -9.43 1.28
CA GLN A 59 -18.73 -8.45 1.76
C GLN A 59 -20.09 -8.69 1.07
N PRO A 60 -21.13 -9.09 1.82
CA PRO A 60 -22.35 -9.65 1.24
C PRO A 60 -23.15 -8.67 0.36
N ASP A 61 -23.07 -7.37 0.67
CA ASP A 61 -23.83 -6.31 -0.01
C ASP A 61 -22.92 -5.38 -0.85
N GLY A 62 -21.72 -5.84 -1.21
CA GLY A 62 -20.69 -5.03 -1.86
C GLY A 62 -19.79 -4.31 -0.86
N MET A 63 -19.00 -3.33 -1.34
CA MET A 63 -18.03 -2.62 -0.50
C MET A 63 -18.71 -1.90 0.67
N ASP A 64 -18.31 -2.28 1.89
CA ASP A 64 -18.71 -1.67 3.15
C ASP A 64 -17.46 -1.16 3.88
N ASP A 65 -17.27 0.17 3.83
CA ASP A 65 -16.13 0.82 4.47
C ASP A 65 -16.10 0.63 5.99
N ILE A 66 -17.26 0.45 6.64
CA ILE A 66 -17.32 0.21 8.08
C ILE A 66 -16.74 -1.16 8.37
N LEU A 67 -17.20 -2.20 7.66
CA LEU A 67 -16.67 -3.56 7.82
C LEU A 67 -15.18 -3.63 7.50
N LYS A 68 -14.73 -2.96 6.43
CA LYS A 68 -13.31 -2.82 6.07
C LYS A 68 -12.50 -2.20 7.22
N VAL A 69 -12.94 -1.06 7.74
CA VAL A 69 -12.26 -0.34 8.84
C VAL A 69 -12.25 -1.16 10.13
N GLU A 70 -13.35 -1.82 10.47
CA GLU A 70 -13.43 -2.69 11.65
C GLU A 70 -12.45 -3.85 11.56
N LYS A 71 -12.37 -4.51 10.40
CA LYS A 71 -11.45 -5.61 10.15
C LYS A 71 -9.99 -5.16 10.23
N ILE A 72 -9.63 -4.06 9.57
CA ILE A 72 -8.27 -3.48 9.65
C ILE A 72 -7.91 -3.17 11.10
N ASN A 73 -8.79 -2.47 11.82
CA ASN A 73 -8.56 -2.10 13.22
C ASN A 73 -8.42 -3.30 14.14
N GLN A 74 -9.20 -4.37 13.92
CA GLN A 74 -9.06 -5.63 14.64
C GLN A 74 -7.64 -6.20 14.47
N VAL A 75 -7.20 -6.35 13.21
CA VAL A 75 -5.92 -6.98 12.89
C VAL A 75 -4.75 -6.14 13.41
N VAL A 76 -4.79 -4.81 13.23
CA VAL A 76 -3.76 -3.91 13.77
C VAL A 76 -3.61 -4.07 15.30
N ARG A 77 -4.71 -4.29 16.03
CA ARG A 77 -4.65 -4.56 17.48
C ARG A 77 -4.01 -5.91 17.80
N GLU A 78 -4.30 -6.94 17.02
CA GLU A 78 -3.75 -8.30 17.18
C GLU A 78 -2.23 -8.34 16.91
N LEU A 79 -1.75 -7.53 15.96
CA LEU A 79 -0.33 -7.44 15.60
C LEU A 79 0.53 -6.66 16.61
N LYS A 80 -0.09 -6.04 17.62
CA LYS A 80 0.60 -5.20 18.60
C LYS A 80 1.64 -6.01 19.38
N GLY A 81 2.90 -5.58 19.29
CA GLY A 81 4.02 -6.22 19.98
C GLY A 81 4.75 -7.30 19.17
N GLU A 82 4.21 -7.69 18.00
CA GLU A 82 4.89 -8.59 17.07
C GLU A 82 5.67 -7.82 15.98
N PHE A 83 5.11 -6.69 15.55
CA PHE A 83 5.67 -5.79 14.53
C PHE A 83 5.96 -4.41 15.12
N ASP A 84 7.00 -3.74 14.61
CA ASP A 84 7.36 -2.38 15.03
C ASP A 84 6.47 -1.33 14.36
N TRP A 85 6.10 -1.59 13.11
CA TRP A 85 5.24 -0.73 12.30
C TRP A 85 4.25 -1.56 11.48
N VAL A 86 3.05 -1.01 11.30
CA VAL A 86 2.01 -1.59 10.45
C VAL A 86 1.58 -0.54 9.44
N TYR A 87 1.56 -0.89 8.15
CA TYR A 87 0.96 -0.06 7.11
C TYR A 87 -0.49 -0.48 6.89
N SER A 88 -1.34 0.51 6.65
CA SER A 88 -2.70 0.34 6.16
C SER A 88 -2.77 1.07 4.83
N VAL A 89 -2.83 0.32 3.74
CA VAL A 89 -2.79 0.83 2.35
C VAL A 89 -3.71 0.00 1.47
N ASP A 90 -4.23 0.59 0.41
CA ASP A 90 -4.97 -0.12 -0.65
C ASP A 90 -4.05 -0.64 -1.77
N ALA A 91 -4.56 -1.49 -2.67
CA ALA A 91 -3.77 -2.19 -3.70
C ALA A 91 -3.05 -1.23 -4.67
N ASP A 92 -3.65 -0.08 -4.92
CA ASP A 92 -3.16 1.00 -5.79
C ASP A 92 -2.26 2.01 -5.05
N GLU A 93 -2.05 1.84 -3.74
CA GLU A 93 -1.29 2.76 -2.89
C GLU A 93 0.13 2.26 -2.58
N LEU A 94 1.12 2.90 -3.21
CA LEU A 94 2.53 2.59 -3.00
C LEU A 94 3.24 3.70 -2.22
N ILE A 95 3.67 3.39 -0.99
CA ILE A 95 4.38 4.33 -0.11
C ILE A 95 5.86 4.37 -0.44
N PHE A 96 6.39 5.59 -0.60
CA PHE A 96 7.81 5.85 -0.75
C PHE A 96 8.34 6.68 0.44
N PRO A 97 9.51 6.35 0.99
CA PRO A 97 10.14 7.18 2.01
C PRO A 97 10.55 8.54 1.42
N PRO A 98 10.64 9.60 2.24
CA PRO A 98 11.21 10.87 1.77
C PRO A 98 12.66 10.70 1.27
N LYS A 99 13.05 11.50 0.28
CA LYS A 99 14.32 11.32 -0.48
C LYS A 99 15.58 11.43 0.39
N GLU A 100 15.50 12.10 1.53
CA GLU A 100 16.59 12.27 2.49
C GLU A 100 16.86 11.02 3.35
N TYR A 101 16.01 10.00 3.25
CA TYR A 101 16.19 8.72 3.92
C TYR A 101 16.68 7.66 2.95
N LYS A 102 17.48 6.71 3.46
CA LYS A 102 18.03 5.62 2.64
C LYS A 102 16.93 4.71 2.09
N ASP A 103 15.98 4.34 2.95
CA ASP A 103 14.88 3.44 2.67
C ASP A 103 13.77 3.63 3.72
N ALA A 104 12.67 2.88 3.59
CA ALA A 104 11.54 2.93 4.51
C ALA A 104 11.92 2.51 5.95
N LYS A 105 12.85 1.57 6.12
CA LYS A 105 13.29 1.10 7.45
C LYS A 105 14.13 2.15 8.16
N ASP A 106 15.04 2.84 7.45
CA ASP A 106 15.78 3.98 7.99
C ASP A 106 14.85 5.12 8.42
N PHE A 107 13.86 5.44 7.60
CA PHE A 107 12.83 6.44 7.93
C PHE A 107 12.10 6.08 9.22
N LEU A 108 11.47 4.90 9.27
CA LEU A 108 10.68 4.45 10.41
C LEU A 108 11.52 4.30 11.69
N PHE A 109 12.77 3.85 11.57
CA PHE A 109 13.69 3.77 12.71
C PHE A 109 13.97 5.14 13.34
N LYS A 110 14.14 6.17 12.50
CA LYS A 110 14.30 7.54 12.99
C LYS A 110 13.02 8.09 13.61
N GLN A 111 11.84 7.75 13.06
CA GLN A 111 10.56 8.15 13.67
C GLN A 111 10.35 7.51 15.05
N GLN A 112 10.64 6.22 15.17
CA GLN A 112 10.56 5.49 16.43
C GLN A 112 11.52 6.06 17.48
N LYS A 113 12.75 6.43 17.09
CA LYS A 113 13.71 7.11 17.98
C LYS A 113 13.22 8.47 18.49
N ASN A 114 12.40 9.15 17.71
CA ASN A 114 11.77 10.41 18.09
C ASN A 114 10.44 10.22 18.84
N SER A 115 10.16 8.99 19.29
CA SER A 115 8.94 8.62 20.04
C SER A 115 7.64 8.81 19.25
N TYR A 116 7.69 8.85 17.91
CA TYR A 116 6.48 8.80 17.09
C TYR A 116 5.95 7.38 17.03
N ASN A 117 4.62 7.25 17.10
CA ASN A 117 3.88 5.99 17.02
C ASN A 117 2.84 5.98 15.88
N LEU A 118 2.76 7.06 15.10
CA LEU A 118 1.89 7.22 13.95
C LEU A 118 2.58 8.13 12.94
N VAL A 119 2.54 7.73 11.67
CA VAL A 119 3.03 8.53 10.55
C VAL A 119 1.94 8.60 9.50
N TYR A 120 1.58 9.83 9.11
CA TYR A 120 0.70 10.06 7.98
C TYR A 120 1.50 10.15 6.68
N THR A 121 0.96 9.59 5.62
CA THR A 121 1.48 9.72 4.27
C THR A 121 0.77 10.86 3.53
N LYS A 122 1.49 11.49 2.60
CA LYS A 122 0.85 12.34 1.59
C LYS A 122 0.53 11.45 0.39
N ILE A 123 -0.71 11.47 -0.04
CA ILE A 123 -1.14 10.70 -1.22
C ILE A 123 -0.99 11.60 -2.45
N PHE A 124 -0.54 11.01 -3.55
CA PHE A 124 -0.45 11.68 -4.84
C PHE A 124 -1.27 10.89 -5.84
N GLN A 125 -2.28 11.52 -6.42
CA GLN A 125 -3.11 10.87 -7.44
C GLN A 125 -2.31 10.80 -8.75
N VAL A 126 -2.25 9.59 -9.29
CA VAL A 126 -1.48 9.30 -10.50
C VAL A 126 -2.39 8.55 -11.45
N TYR A 127 -2.56 9.10 -12.66
CA TYR A 127 -3.48 8.57 -13.64
C TYR A 127 -2.76 8.11 -14.90
N ARG A 128 -3.36 7.14 -15.59
CA ARG A 128 -2.96 6.78 -16.95
C ARG A 128 -3.39 7.90 -17.91
N HIS A 129 -2.43 8.46 -18.63
CA HIS A 129 -2.71 9.34 -19.76
C HIS A 129 -2.76 8.54 -21.08
N VAL A 130 -3.40 9.11 -22.10
CA VAL A 130 -3.52 8.48 -23.44
C VAL A 130 -2.17 8.23 -24.13
N THR A 131 -1.11 8.90 -23.68
CA THR A 131 0.26 8.72 -24.17
C THR A 131 1.09 7.76 -23.33
N ASP A 132 0.54 7.25 -22.22
CA ASP A 132 1.26 6.32 -21.35
C ASP A 132 1.21 4.90 -21.94
N GLU A 133 2.38 4.25 -21.98
CA GLU A 133 2.50 2.82 -22.24
C GLU A 133 1.84 2.01 -21.10
N ASP A 134 1.53 0.74 -21.37
CA ASP A 134 1.13 -0.20 -20.33
C ASP A 134 2.25 -0.36 -19.29
N LEU A 135 1.87 -0.66 -18.04
CA LEU A 135 2.85 -0.84 -16.97
C LEU A 135 3.71 -2.07 -17.24
N ASP A 136 5.02 -1.92 -17.06
CA ASP A 136 6.01 -2.98 -17.12
C ASP A 136 6.52 -3.28 -15.71
N ILE A 137 6.23 -4.49 -15.23
CA ILE A 137 6.67 -4.97 -13.91
C ILE A 137 8.19 -4.93 -13.74
N ASN A 138 8.96 -4.97 -14.82
CA ASN A 138 10.42 -4.98 -14.75
C ASN A 138 11.02 -3.57 -14.59
N LYS A 139 10.22 -2.52 -14.74
CA LYS A 139 10.63 -1.12 -14.58
C LYS A 139 10.18 -0.55 -13.22
N PRO A 140 10.87 0.46 -12.67
CA PRO A 140 10.44 1.13 -11.45
C PRO A 140 9.06 1.79 -11.62
N ILE A 141 8.07 1.37 -10.83
CA ILE A 141 6.66 1.80 -10.96
C ILE A 141 6.47 3.32 -10.90
N LEU A 142 7.19 4.00 -10.00
CA LEU A 142 7.09 5.45 -9.79
C LEU A 142 7.37 6.27 -11.06
N ALA A 143 8.21 5.76 -11.96
CA ALA A 143 8.61 6.47 -13.17
C ALA A 143 7.66 6.25 -14.37
N GLN A 144 6.77 5.25 -14.28
CA GLN A 144 5.94 4.80 -15.40
C GLN A 144 4.60 5.53 -15.54
N ARG A 145 4.24 6.32 -14.53
CA ARG A 145 3.03 7.17 -14.56
C ARG A 145 3.39 8.57 -14.12
N GLN A 146 3.42 9.47 -15.10
CA GLN A 146 3.91 10.83 -14.90
C GLN A 146 2.80 11.86 -14.75
N HIS A 147 1.59 11.50 -15.16
CA HIS A 147 0.42 12.36 -15.16
C HIS A 147 -0.35 12.28 -13.83
N GLY A 148 -0.91 13.40 -13.41
CA GLY A 148 -1.79 13.52 -12.24
C GLY A 148 -3.09 14.21 -12.64
N ASP A 149 -3.96 14.47 -11.66
CA ASP A 149 -5.18 15.23 -11.92
C ASP A 149 -4.82 16.67 -12.36
N PRO A 150 -5.30 17.15 -13.53
CA PRO A 150 -5.08 18.53 -13.94
C PRO A 150 -5.81 19.54 -13.04
N ASP A 151 -6.89 19.15 -12.34
CA ASP A 151 -7.60 20.00 -11.39
C ASP A 151 -6.99 19.89 -9.98
N LEU A 152 -5.86 20.56 -9.78
CA LEU A 152 -5.17 20.62 -8.48
C LEU A 152 -5.87 21.54 -7.46
N THR A 153 -6.89 22.28 -7.90
CA THR A 153 -7.49 23.38 -7.11
C THR A 153 -8.81 23.01 -6.47
N SER A 154 -9.46 21.95 -6.95
CA SER A 154 -10.71 21.49 -6.36
C SER A 154 -10.52 21.09 -4.89
N PHE A 155 -11.58 21.27 -4.12
CA PHE A 155 -11.60 20.90 -2.71
C PHE A 155 -11.25 19.42 -2.49
N PHE A 156 -11.64 18.55 -3.41
CA PHE A 156 -11.38 17.11 -3.37
C PHE A 156 -9.94 16.77 -3.75
N ASN A 157 -9.33 17.51 -4.68
CA ASN A 157 -8.00 17.18 -5.22
C ASN A 157 -6.84 17.90 -4.55
N ARG A 158 -7.08 19.00 -3.82
CA ARG A 158 -6.02 19.79 -3.16
C ARG A 158 -5.16 19.00 -2.16
N SER A 159 -5.66 17.88 -1.67
CA SER A 159 -4.91 16.96 -0.79
C SER A 159 -3.92 16.06 -1.55
N TYR A 160 -3.98 16.06 -2.89
CA TYR A 160 -3.38 15.07 -3.77
C TYR A 160 -2.43 15.67 -4.83
N ILE A 161 -1.65 16.68 -4.45
CA ILE A 161 -0.77 17.40 -5.39
C ILE A 161 0.53 16.62 -5.59
N LYS A 162 0.69 15.95 -6.73
CA LYS A 162 1.98 15.34 -7.10
C LYS A 162 3.08 16.42 -7.08
N PRO A 163 4.21 16.22 -6.37
CA PRO A 163 5.39 17.02 -6.60
C PRO A 163 5.88 16.65 -8.01
N ILE A 164 5.49 17.46 -8.99
CA ILE A 164 6.11 17.41 -10.32
C ILE A 164 7.60 17.66 -10.07
N PRO A 165 8.49 16.74 -10.51
CA PRO A 165 9.93 16.97 -10.47
C PRO A 165 10.33 18.28 -11.17
#